data_AF-A0A3M1NU91-F1
#
_entry.id   AF-A0A3M1NU91-F1
#
_cell.length_a   1.000
_cell.length_b   1.000
_cell.length_c   1.000
_cell.angle_alpha   90.00
_cell.angle_beta   90.00
_cell.angle_gamma   90.00
#
_symmetry.space_group_name_H-M   'P 1'
#
loop_
_entity.id
_entity.type
_entity.pdbx_description
1 polymer ?
#
loop_
_entity_poly.entity_id
_entity_poly.type
_entity_poly.pdbx_seq_one_letter_code
_entity_poly.pdbx_strand_id
1 'polypeptide(L)'
;RWLRAGAAAAGVELGGEAVACARENAPDALILRGACAQRLPQLTAWAEGHTGPRRLYANPPRTGLEPEVLPWIAGVYRPGRLACLSCSAGTLRRDLDALTDAGYRVARLLPYDFFPQTYHVEVLALLEDVSPSRSPTNSA
;
A
#
# COMPACT_ATOMS: atom_id res chain seq x y z
N ARG A 1 -4.30 -13.74 -8.81
CA ARG A 1 -2.96 -14.37 -9.01
C ARG A 1 -2.20 -14.56 -7.69
N TRP A 2 -2.24 -13.61 -6.74
CA TRP A 2 -1.44 -13.67 -5.50
C TRP A 2 -2.00 -14.65 -4.46
N LEU A 3 -3.30 -14.57 -4.15
CA LEU A 3 -3.99 -15.56 -3.30
C LEU A 3 -3.87 -16.98 -3.89
N ARG A 4 -4.10 -17.13 -5.19
CA ARG A 4 -3.89 -18.41 -5.91
C ARG A 4 -2.44 -18.92 -5.88
N ALA A 5 -1.47 -18.05 -5.57
CA ALA A 5 -0.06 -18.40 -5.39
C ALA A 5 0.31 -18.60 -3.90
N GLY A 6 -0.68 -18.66 -2.99
CA GLY A 6 -0.49 -18.88 -1.56
C GLY A 6 -0.13 -17.64 -0.75
N ALA A 7 -0.16 -16.44 -1.35
CA ALA A 7 0.06 -15.21 -0.58
C ALA A 7 -1.16 -14.91 0.28
N ALA A 8 -0.94 -14.57 1.56
CA ALA A 8 -1.98 -13.97 2.38
C ALA A 8 -2.23 -12.52 1.95
N ALA A 9 -3.49 -12.07 1.98
CA ALA A 9 -3.84 -10.70 1.64
C ALA A 9 -4.78 -10.06 2.67
N ALA A 10 -4.63 -8.76 2.85
CA ALA A 10 -5.56 -7.91 3.58
C ALA A 10 -5.86 -6.64 2.76
N GLY A 11 -7.07 -6.11 2.92
CA GLY A 11 -7.52 -4.90 2.23
C GLY A 11 -8.45 -4.07 3.11
N VAL A 12 -8.42 -2.76 2.90
CA VAL A 12 -9.31 -1.79 3.55
C VAL A 12 -10.06 -1.01 2.48
N GLU A 13 -11.36 -0.86 2.66
CA GLU A 13 -12.23 -0.13 1.74
C GLU A 13 -13.36 0.56 2.53
N LEU A 14 -13.74 1.78 2.15
CA LEU A 14 -14.80 2.55 2.81
C LEU A 14 -16.20 2.13 2.33
N GLY A 15 -16.35 1.93 1.02
CA GLY A 15 -17.59 1.61 0.33
C GLY A 15 -18.12 0.22 0.68
N GLY A 16 -19.34 0.15 1.22
CA GLY A 16 -19.94 -1.13 1.65
C GLY A 16 -20.13 -2.13 0.51
N GLU A 17 -20.59 -1.66 -0.65
CA GLU A 17 -20.76 -2.49 -1.85
C GLU A 17 -19.41 -3.00 -2.38
N ALA A 18 -18.40 -2.13 -2.41
CA ALA A 18 -17.05 -2.51 -2.81
C ALA A 18 -16.44 -3.56 -1.88
N VAL A 19 -16.70 -3.48 -0.56
CA VAL A 19 -16.32 -4.51 0.41
C VAL A 19 -17.01 -5.84 0.14
N ALA A 20 -18.30 -5.83 -0.23
CA ALA A 20 -19.02 -7.05 -0.58
C ALA A 20 -18.40 -7.72 -1.82
N CYS A 21 -18.19 -6.94 -2.88
CA CYS A 21 -17.50 -7.40 -4.09
C CYS A 21 -16.09 -7.92 -3.78
N ALA A 22 -15.33 -7.26 -2.91
CA ALA A 22 -13.99 -7.70 -2.54
C ALA A 22 -14.00 -9.07 -1.83
N ARG A 23 -14.97 -9.33 -0.96
CA ARG A 23 -15.12 -10.62 -0.27
C ARG A 23 -15.51 -11.74 -1.23
N GLU A 24 -16.33 -11.46 -2.22
CA GLU A 24 -16.69 -12.44 -3.27
C GLU A 24 -15.48 -12.76 -4.17
N ASN A 25 -14.71 -11.73 -4.54
CA ASN A 25 -13.57 -11.87 -5.46
C ASN A 25 -12.31 -12.42 -4.78
N ALA A 26 -12.19 -12.26 -3.46
CA ALA A 26 -11.05 -12.63 -2.66
C ALA A 26 -11.49 -13.23 -1.30
N PRO A 27 -12.12 -14.42 -1.31
CA PRO A 27 -12.72 -15.01 -0.11
C PRO A 27 -11.71 -15.32 1.00
N ASP A 28 -10.45 -15.58 0.63
CA ASP A 28 -9.38 -15.89 1.58
C ASP A 28 -8.64 -14.65 2.12
N ALA A 29 -9.03 -13.45 1.67
CA ALA A 29 -8.41 -12.20 2.11
C ALA A 29 -9.14 -11.60 3.32
N LEU A 30 -8.39 -10.97 4.23
CA LEU A 30 -8.97 -10.13 5.28
C LEU A 30 -9.47 -8.82 4.66
N ILE A 31 -10.79 -8.63 4.57
CA ILE A 31 -11.40 -7.39 4.06
C ILE A 31 -12.06 -6.60 5.19
N LEU A 32 -11.51 -5.42 5.48
CA LEU A 32 -11.95 -4.49 6.51
C LEU A 32 -12.69 -3.30 5.89
N ARG A 33 -13.83 -2.92 6.48
CA ARG A 33 -14.58 -1.74 6.04
C ARG A 33 -14.23 -0.50 6.86
N GLY A 34 -13.87 0.62 6.25
CA GLY A 34 -13.69 1.91 6.93
C GLY A 34 -12.54 2.74 6.38
N ALA A 35 -12.26 3.87 7.03
CA ALA A 35 -11.07 4.66 6.75
C ALA A 35 -9.80 3.87 7.09
N CYS A 36 -8.71 4.10 6.36
CA CYS A 36 -7.47 3.34 6.55
C CYS A 36 -6.89 3.57 7.95
N ALA A 37 -6.87 4.82 8.43
CA ALA A 37 -6.37 5.17 9.76
C ALA A 37 -7.07 4.39 10.88
N GLN A 38 -8.39 4.16 10.74
CA GLN A 38 -9.19 3.41 11.73
C GLN A 38 -8.96 1.90 11.69
N ARG A 39 -8.34 1.39 10.61
CA ARG A 39 -8.09 -0.04 10.39
C ARG A 39 -6.64 -0.46 10.56
N LEU A 40 -5.73 0.49 10.81
CA LEU A 40 -4.31 0.21 11.07
C LEU A 40 -4.10 -0.81 12.21
N PRO A 41 -4.81 -0.76 13.36
CA PRO A 41 -4.62 -1.76 14.42
C PRO A 41 -4.89 -3.20 13.97
N GLN A 42 -5.97 -3.40 13.20
CA GLN A 42 -6.36 -4.71 12.66
C GLN A 42 -5.37 -5.18 11.58
N LEU A 43 -4.89 -4.26 10.74
CA LEU A 43 -3.86 -4.58 9.76
C LEU A 43 -2.51 -4.93 10.42
N THR A 44 -2.13 -4.25 11.50
CA THR A 44 -0.93 -4.59 12.29
C THR A 44 -1.06 -6.00 12.87
N ALA A 45 -2.15 -6.29 13.57
CA ALA A 45 -2.39 -7.61 14.15
C ALA A 45 -2.39 -8.71 13.07
N TRP A 46 -2.99 -8.44 11.90
CA TRP A 46 -2.93 -9.35 10.77
C TRP A 46 -1.49 -9.54 10.26
N ALA A 47 -0.72 -8.47 10.10
CA ALA A 47 0.64 -8.53 9.60
C ALA A 47 1.64 -9.22 10.56
N GLU A 48 1.38 -9.20 11.87
CA GLU A 48 2.16 -9.93 12.88
C GLU A 48 1.96 -11.45 12.78
N GLY A 49 0.76 -11.89 12.39
CA GLY A 49 0.46 -13.31 12.16
C GLY A 49 1.03 -13.88 10.86
N HIS A 50 1.64 -13.06 10.00
CA HIS A 50 2.13 -13.47 8.69
C HIS A 50 3.61 -13.13 8.51
N THR A 51 4.42 -14.15 8.28
CA THR A 51 5.86 -14.00 8.00
C THR A 51 6.14 -13.97 6.50
N GLY A 52 7.18 -13.25 6.09
CA GLY A 52 7.69 -13.26 4.72
C GLY A 52 7.72 -11.89 4.06
N PRO A 53 8.05 -11.85 2.75
CA PRO A 53 8.18 -10.59 2.02
C PRO A 53 6.85 -9.83 1.95
N ARG A 54 6.82 -8.62 2.50
CA ARG A 54 5.65 -7.74 2.50
C ARG A 54 5.62 -6.87 1.24
N ARG A 55 4.41 -6.67 0.72
CA ARG A 55 4.13 -5.78 -0.40
C ARG A 55 2.90 -4.95 -0.07
N LEU A 56 2.84 -3.73 -0.58
CA LEU A 56 1.67 -2.86 -0.41
C LEU A 56 1.25 -2.25 -1.75
N TYR A 57 -0.05 -2.16 -1.96
CA TYR A 57 -0.66 -1.36 -3.01
C TYR A 57 -1.56 -0.32 -2.36
N ALA A 58 -1.44 0.94 -2.78
CA ALA A 58 -2.29 2.03 -2.35
C ALA A 58 -2.89 2.74 -3.57
N ASN A 59 -4.16 3.09 -3.47
CA ASN A 59 -4.87 3.93 -4.44
C ASN A 59 -5.74 4.94 -3.67
N PRO A 60 -5.12 5.97 -3.06
CA PRO A 60 -5.85 6.93 -2.26
C PRO A 60 -6.76 7.85 -3.11
N PRO A 61 -7.73 8.53 -2.49
CA PRO A 61 -8.44 9.63 -3.14
C PRO A 61 -7.49 10.80 -3.47
N ARG A 62 -7.99 11.84 -4.14
CA ARG A 62 -7.20 13.03 -4.54
C ARG A 62 -6.41 13.70 -3.41
N THR A 63 -6.89 13.59 -2.18
CA THR A 63 -6.21 14.11 -0.98
C THR A 63 -4.92 13.37 -0.62
N GLY A 64 -4.61 12.25 -1.28
CA GLY A 64 -3.48 11.37 -1.00
C GLY A 64 -3.75 10.45 0.18
N LEU A 65 -2.70 9.79 0.67
CA LEU A 65 -2.76 8.91 1.83
C LEU A 65 -3.22 9.67 3.08
N GLU A 66 -3.99 9.00 3.94
CA GLU A 66 -4.32 9.51 5.27
C GLU A 66 -3.02 9.72 6.08
N PRO A 67 -2.88 10.81 6.86
CA PRO A 67 -1.64 11.15 7.56
C PRO A 67 -1.07 10.04 8.45
N GLU A 68 -1.94 9.21 9.03
CA GLU A 68 -1.59 8.09 9.90
C GLU A 68 -1.08 6.87 9.11
N VAL A 69 -1.43 6.75 7.83
CA VAL A 69 -1.07 5.61 6.98
C VAL A 69 0.40 5.69 6.59
N LEU A 70 0.94 6.88 6.29
CA LEU A 70 2.36 7.08 5.97
C LEU A 70 3.32 6.56 7.05
N PRO A 71 3.25 7.00 8.33
CA PRO A 71 4.11 6.51 9.38
C PRO A 71 3.86 5.03 9.70
N TRP A 72 2.68 4.49 9.42
CA TRP A 72 2.43 3.05 9.53
C TRP A 72 3.10 2.24 8.42
N ILE A 73 2.98 2.66 7.15
CA ILE A 73 3.68 2.04 6.01
C ILE A 73 5.19 2.08 6.25
N ALA A 74 5.67 3.25 6.65
CA ALA A 74 7.05 3.45 7.06
C ALA A 74 7.32 2.58 8.28
N GLY A 75 7.01 2.98 9.51
CA GLY A 75 7.51 2.35 10.74
C GLY A 75 7.04 0.92 11.03
N VAL A 76 5.81 0.55 10.70
CA VAL A 76 5.16 -0.65 11.24
C VAL A 76 5.06 -1.77 10.21
N TYR A 77 4.45 -1.48 9.06
CA TYR A 77 4.26 -2.48 8.02
C TYR A 77 5.54 -2.77 7.25
N ARG A 78 6.37 -1.75 6.97
CA ARG A 78 7.67 -1.85 6.26
C ARG A 78 7.63 -2.79 5.04
N PRO A 79 6.77 -2.57 4.03
CA PRO A 79 6.76 -3.41 2.83
C PRO A 79 8.06 -3.23 2.02
N GLY A 80 8.74 -4.31 1.64
CA GLY A 80 9.95 -4.20 0.81
C GLY A 80 9.67 -3.61 -0.58
N ARG A 81 8.42 -3.69 -1.06
CA ARG A 81 7.94 -3.07 -2.30
C ARG A 81 6.58 -2.44 -2.10
N LEU A 82 6.44 -1.21 -2.56
CA LEU A 82 5.21 -0.42 -2.49
C LEU A 82 4.84 0.07 -3.89
N ALA A 83 3.57 -0.05 -4.25
CA ALA A 83 2.99 0.59 -5.42
C ALA A 83 1.91 1.57 -4.97
N CYS A 84 1.99 2.83 -5.43
CA CYS A 84 1.00 3.86 -5.14
C CYS A 84 0.48 4.40 -6.47
N LEU A 85 -0.82 4.27 -6.72
CA LEU A 85 -1.51 4.88 -7.85
C LEU A 85 -2.11 6.21 -7.39
N SER A 86 -1.83 7.31 -8.10
CA SER A 86 -2.38 8.62 -7.76
C SER A 86 -2.78 9.40 -9.01
N CYS A 87 -3.92 10.09 -8.91
CA CYS A 87 -4.44 11.03 -9.90
C CYS A 87 -4.04 12.49 -9.65
N SER A 88 -3.26 12.75 -8.60
CA SER A 88 -2.88 14.09 -8.15
C SER A 88 -1.37 14.19 -7.94
N ALA A 89 -0.72 15.02 -8.77
CA ALA A 89 0.73 15.21 -8.71
C ALA A 89 1.20 15.83 -7.38
N GLY A 90 0.44 16.78 -6.83
CA GLY A 90 0.82 17.48 -5.60
C GLY A 90 0.81 16.58 -4.37
N THR A 91 -0.26 15.80 -4.19
CA THR A 91 -0.36 14.86 -3.06
C THR A 91 0.53 13.64 -3.26
N LEU A 92 0.72 13.18 -4.51
CA LEU A 92 1.73 12.16 -4.81
C LEU A 92 3.12 12.62 -4.38
N ARG A 93 3.55 13.84 -4.76
CA ARG A 93 4.86 14.37 -4.34
C ARG A 93 5.01 14.36 -2.82
N ARG A 94 4.03 14.92 -2.09
CA ARG A 94 4.05 14.96 -0.61
C ARG A 94 4.25 13.57 -0.01
N ASP A 95 3.49 12.59 -0.50
CA ASP A 95 3.52 11.22 0.03
C ASP A 95 4.85 10.53 -0.33
N LEU A 96 5.40 10.76 -1.53
CA LEU A 96 6.70 10.23 -1.94
C LEU A 96 7.87 10.85 -1.17
N ASP A 97 7.82 12.16 -0.89
CA ASP A 97 8.84 12.84 -0.09
C ASP A 97 8.90 12.20 1.32
N ALA A 98 7.74 12.04 1.98
CA ALA A 98 7.66 11.41 3.29
C ALA A 98 8.15 9.95 3.31
N LEU A 99 7.86 9.17 2.26
CA LEU A 99 8.34 7.79 2.14
C LEU A 99 9.85 7.74 1.88
N THR A 100 10.37 8.67 1.08
CA THR A 100 11.80 8.76 0.77
C THR A 100 12.61 9.11 2.01
N ASP A 101 12.14 10.10 2.79
CA ASP A 101 12.71 10.46 4.10
C ASP A 101 12.71 9.27 5.07
N ALA A 102 11.75 8.35 4.92
CA ALA A 102 11.61 7.16 5.74
C ALA A 102 12.38 5.92 5.24
N GLY A 103 13.27 6.08 4.25
CA GLY A 103 14.17 5.02 3.77
C GLY A 103 13.67 4.23 2.55
N TYR A 104 12.72 4.77 1.79
CA TYR A 104 12.36 4.22 0.48
C TYR A 104 13.09 4.94 -0.65
N ARG A 105 13.20 4.30 -1.80
CA ARG A 105 13.52 4.97 -3.08
C ARG A 105 12.37 4.86 -4.05
N VAL A 106 12.15 5.90 -4.84
CA VAL A 106 11.29 5.82 -6.02
C VAL A 106 12.02 5.03 -7.11
N ALA A 107 11.60 3.80 -7.34
CA ALA A 107 12.18 2.93 -8.35
C ALA A 107 11.71 3.29 -9.77
N ARG A 108 10.42 3.62 -9.94
CA ARG A 108 9.84 4.11 -11.20
C ARG A 108 8.59 4.95 -10.98
N LEU A 109 8.34 5.87 -11.91
CA LEU A 109 7.05 6.55 -12.10
C LEU A 109 6.52 6.17 -13.49
N LEU A 110 5.28 5.71 -13.56
CA LEU A 110 4.64 5.28 -14.79
C LEU A 110 3.33 6.06 -14.97
N PRO A 111 3.30 7.07 -15.85
CA PRO A 111 2.07 7.80 -16.15
C PRO A 111 1.15 6.96 -17.05
N TYR A 112 -0.16 7.08 -16.84
CA TYR A 112 -1.22 6.47 -17.61
C TYR A 112 -2.28 7.52 -17.95
N ASP A 113 -2.64 7.57 -19.23
CA ASP A 113 -3.75 8.38 -19.72
C ASP A 113 -5.05 7.57 -19.66
N PHE A 114 -5.70 7.59 -18.50
CA PHE A 114 -7.02 6.96 -18.31
C PHE A 114 -8.16 7.84 -18.81
N PHE A 115 -7.89 9.13 -19.02
CA PHE A 115 -8.89 10.13 -19.37
C PHE A 115 -8.38 11.03 -20.51
N PRO A 116 -8.31 10.49 -21.75
CA PRO A 116 -7.78 11.25 -22.88
C PRO A 116 -8.52 12.56 -23.09
N GLN A 117 -7.79 13.57 -23.57
CA GLN A 117 -8.32 14.93 -23.80
C GLN A 117 -8.76 15.66 -22.52
N THR A 118 -8.31 15.20 -21.35
CA THR A 118 -8.47 15.92 -20.08
C THR A 118 -7.11 16.31 -19.51
N TYR A 119 -7.11 17.07 -18.41
CA TYR A 119 -5.88 17.40 -17.66
C TYR A 119 -5.50 16.30 -16.65
N HIS A 120 -6.29 15.22 -16.54
CA HIS A 120 -6.04 14.16 -15.58
C HIS A 120 -5.00 13.17 -16.07
N VAL A 121 -4.04 12.84 -15.21
CA VAL A 121 -3.04 11.80 -15.44
C VAL A 121 -2.96 10.93 -14.19
N GLU A 122 -3.12 9.63 -14.38
CA GLU A 122 -2.86 8.65 -13.32
C GLU A 122 -1.38 8.32 -13.33
N VAL A 123 -0.72 8.31 -12.17
CA VAL A 123 0.69 7.94 -12.05
C VAL A 123 0.82 6.79 -11.08
N LEU A 124 1.37 5.68 -11.58
CA LEU A 124 1.79 4.56 -10.74
C LEU A 124 3.24 4.79 -10.30
N ALA A 125 3.43 5.11 -9.02
CA ALA A 125 4.73 5.16 -8.39
C ALA A 125 5.10 3.79 -7.80
N LEU A 126 6.28 3.30 -8.15
CA LEU A 126 6.86 2.08 -7.61
C LEU A 126 8.01 2.47 -6.68
N LEU A 127 7.95 1.99 -5.44
CA LEU A 127 8.96 2.24 -4.42
C LEU A 127 9.54 0.92 -3.90
N GLU A 128 10.80 1.00 -3.48
CA GLU A 128 11.54 -0.11 -2.87
C GLU A 128 12.16 0.38 -1.56
N ASP A 129 12.07 -0.45 -0.51
CA ASP A 129 12.80 -0.21 0.73
C ASP A 129 14.29 -0.36 0.46
N VAL A 130 15.10 0.66 0.78
CA VAL A 130 16.56 0.64 0.61
C VAL A 130 17.30 0.31 1.89
N SER A 131 16.58 0.06 2.99
CA SER A 131 17.17 -0.42 4.23
C SER A 131 17.92 -1.73 3.96
N PRO A 132 19.15 -1.91 4.50
CA PRO A 132 19.90 -3.14 4.31
C PRO A 132 19.05 -4.31 4.81
N SER A 133 18.97 -5.38 4.01
CA SER A 133 18.22 -6.58 4.36
C SER A 133 18.67 -7.04 5.74
N ARG A 134 17.78 -7.02 6.73
CA ARG A 134 18.05 -7.64 8.03
C ARG A 134 18.22 -9.13 7.79
N SER A 135 19.45 -9.58 7.63
CA SER A 135 19.81 -10.99 7.69
C SER A 135 19.31 -11.53 9.03
N PRO A 136 18.71 -12.73 9.10
CA PRO A 136 18.34 -13.32 10.37
C PRO A 136 19.63 -13.48 11.17
N THR A 137 19.73 -12.77 12.30
CA THR A 137 20.77 -13.01 13.29
C THR A 137 20.60 -14.45 13.75
N ASN A 138 21.51 -15.30 13.29
CA ASN A 138 21.65 -16.66 13.78
C ASN A 138 22.22 -16.55 15.21
N SER A 139 21.34 -16.52 16.20
CA SER A 139 21.74 -16.62 17.60
C SER A 139 22.02 -18.09 17.89
N ALA A 140 23.30 -18.37 18.15
CA ALA A 140 23.81 -19.62 18.71
C ALA A 140 23.28 -19.89 20.13
#